data_AF-A0A141FD51-F1
#
_entry.id   AF-A0A141FD51-F1
#
_cell.length_a   1.000
_cell.length_b   1.000
_cell.length_c   1.000
_cell.angle_alpha   90.00
_cell.angle_beta   90.00
_cell.angle_gamma   90.00
#
_symmetry.space_group_name_H-M   'P 1'
#
loop_
_entity.id
_entity.type
_entity.pdbx_description
1 polymer ?
#
loop_
_entity_poly.entity_id
_entity_poly.type
_entity_poly.pdbx_seq_one_letter_code
_entity_poly.pdbx_strand_id
1 'polypeptide(L)' 'FLQTNFHLNFSSYCTQIQDHDYIAELSDCIARINSILIDLCVDMWLYISQQILKLKFVTTEIGSSTMP' A
#
# COMPACT_ATOMS: atom_id res chain seq x y z
N PHE A 1 13.73 -26.40 16.03
CA PHE A 1 12.78 -26.74 14.95
C PHE A 1 12.26 -25.48 14.27
N LEU A 2 11.42 -24.65 14.91
CA LEU A 2 10.85 -23.44 14.27
C LEU A 2 11.92 -22.43 13.84
N GLN A 3 12.78 -21.97 14.75
CA GLN A 3 13.85 -21.01 14.42
C GLN A 3 14.90 -21.59 13.47
N THR A 4 15.25 -22.87 13.65
CA THR A 4 16.34 -23.52 12.89
C THR A 4 15.95 -23.87 11.46
N ASN A 5 14.69 -24.26 11.23
CA ASN A 5 14.24 -24.78 9.93
C ASN A 5 13.35 -23.79 9.18
N PHE A 6 12.62 -22.92 9.90
CA PHE A 6 11.64 -22.00 9.32
C PHE A 6 11.91 -20.53 9.61
N HIS A 7 12.93 -20.22 10.43
CA HIS A 7 13.29 -18.85 10.80
C HIS A 7 12.14 -18.04 11.43
N LEU A 8 11.24 -18.73 12.14
CA LEU A 8 10.14 -18.11 12.86
C LEU A 8 10.44 -18.01 14.36
N ASN A 9 10.01 -16.91 14.96
CA ASN A 9 10.04 -16.73 16.41
C ASN A 9 8.86 -17.44 17.06
N PHE A 10 9.14 -18.15 18.15
CA PHE A 10 8.12 -18.90 18.88
C PHE A 10 7.41 -18.00 19.90
N SER A 11 6.08 -17.99 19.89
CA SER A 11 5.28 -17.38 20.96
C SER A 11 5.13 -18.37 22.09
N SER A 12 5.66 -18.03 23.27
CA SER A 12 5.63 -18.91 24.46
C SER A 12 4.26 -19.01 25.11
N TYR A 13 3.37 -18.06 24.85
CA TYR A 13 2.05 -17.96 25.45
C TYR A 13 0.99 -17.80 24.37
N CYS A 14 0.41 -18.91 23.96
CA CYS A 14 -0.73 -18.94 23.06
C CYS A 14 -1.75 -19.98 23.53
N THR A 15 -2.95 -19.92 22.98
CA THR A 15 -3.95 -20.99 23.18
C THR A 15 -3.73 -22.07 22.12
N GLN A 16 -4.78 -22.78 21.69
CA GLN A 16 -4.70 -23.68 20.53
C GLN A 16 -4.26 -22.95 19.25
N ILE A 17 -4.59 -21.66 19.14
CA ILE A 17 -4.18 -20.79 18.04
C ILE A 17 -3.19 -19.73 18.55
N GLN A 18 -2.43 -19.16 17.61
CA GLN A 18 -1.55 -18.03 17.87
C GLN A 18 -2.37 -16.75 18.12
N ASP A 19 -1.82 -15.80 18.89
CA ASP A 19 -2.50 -14.55 19.29
C ASP A 19 -2.81 -13.59 18.13
N HIS A 20 -2.14 -13.75 17.00
CA HIS A 20 -2.24 -12.95 15.78
C HIS A 20 -1.91 -11.45 15.94
N ASP A 21 -1.34 -11.05 17.08
CA ASP A 21 -1.03 -9.64 17.38
C ASP A 21 -0.03 -9.07 16.37
N TYR A 22 1.02 -9.83 16.01
CA TYR A 22 2.00 -9.37 15.02
C TYR A 22 1.38 -9.13 13.63
N ILE A 23 0.32 -9.87 13.28
CA ILE A 23 -0.38 -9.70 12.00
C ILE A 23 -1.19 -8.42 12.04
N ALA A 24 -1.87 -8.15 13.16
CA ALA A 24 -2.58 -6.91 13.37
C ALA A 24 -1.64 -5.70 13.33
N GLU A 25 -0.51 -5.75 14.06
CA GLU A 25 0.50 -4.69 14.06
C GLU A 25 1.08 -4.42 12.66
N LEU A 26 1.40 -5.48 11.92
CA LEU A 26 1.88 -5.37 10.54
C LEU A 26 0.82 -4.75 9.63
N SER A 27 -0.43 -5.22 9.74
CA SER A 27 -1.54 -4.73 8.93
C SER A 27 -1.83 -3.26 9.22
N ASP A 28 -1.77 -2.84 10.48
CA ASP A 28 -1.93 -1.45 10.88
C ASP A 28 -0.79 -0.56 10.35
N CYS A 29 0.45 -1.05 10.35
CA CYS A 29 1.56 -0.36 9.70
C CYS A 29 1.32 -0.15 8.20
N ILE A 30 0.89 -1.20 7.50
CA ILE A 30 0.57 -1.15 6.07
C ILE A 30 -0.60 -0.20 5.82
N ALA A 31 -1.64 -0.23 6.65
CA ALA A 31 -2.79 0.65 6.53
C ALA A 31 -2.39 2.13 6.63
N ARG A 32 -1.52 2.48 7.60
CA ARG A 32 -1.00 3.85 7.72
C ARG A 32 -0.17 4.29 6.51
N ILE A 33 0.68 3.41 5.99
CA ILE A 33 1.44 3.67 4.76
C ILE A 33 0.48 3.93 3.59
N ASN A 34 -0.55 3.10 3.46
CA ASN A 34 -1.56 3.26 2.41
C ASN A 34 -2.33 4.58 2.55
N SER A 35 -2.66 5.01 3.77
CA SER A 35 -3.29 6.31 3.99
C SER A 35 -2.41 7.46 3.51
N ILE A 36 -1.10 7.43 3.79
CA ILE A 36 -0.15 8.44 3.30
C ILE A 36 -0.07 8.43 1.77
N LEU A 37 -0.05 7.24 1.15
CA LEU A 37 -0.03 7.12 -0.31
C LEU A 37 -1.33 7.59 -0.97
N ILE A 38 -2.48 7.33 -0.33
CA ILE A 38 -3.77 7.82 -0.80
C ILE A 38 -3.79 9.35 -0.77
N ASP A 39 -3.33 9.96 0.32
CA ASP A 39 -3.23 11.42 0.44
C ASP A 39 -2.36 12.01 -0.68
N LEU A 40 -1.18 11.42 -0.92
CA LEU A 40 -0.31 11.80 -2.03
C LEU A 40 -1.00 11.66 -3.40
N CYS A 41 -1.72 10.56 -3.64
CA CYS A 41 -2.43 10.34 -4.90
C CYS A 41 -3.54 11.39 -5.10
N VAL A 42 -4.26 11.75 -4.04
CA VAL A 42 -5.30 12.79 -4.08
C VAL A 42 -4.68 14.15 -4.38
N ASP A 43 -3.58 14.51 -3.73
CA ASP A 43 -2.87 15.77 -4.01
C ASP A 43 -2.36 15.84 -5.44
N MET A 44 -1.72 14.77 -5.93
CA MET A 44 -1.24 14.71 -7.31
C MET A 44 -2.40 14.86 -8.31
N TRP A 45 -3.54 14.23 -8.05
CA TRP A 45 -4.74 14.39 -8.86
C TRP A 45 -5.22 15.84 -8.85
N LEU A 46 -5.32 16.47 -7.68
CA LEU A 46 -5.72 17.88 -7.54
C LEU A 46 -4.77 18.82 -8.29
N TYR A 47 -3.46 18.60 -8.19
CA TYR A 47 -2.47 19.43 -8.90
C TYR A 47 -2.55 19.28 -10.42
N ILE A 48 -2.86 18.08 -10.94
CA ILE A 48 -3.12 17.87 -12.36
C ILE A 48 -4.42 18.59 -12.78
N SER A 49 -5.49 18.46 -11.98
CA SER A 49 -6.77 19.12 -12.26
C SER A 49 -6.67 20.65 -12.27
N GLN A 50 -5.82 21.22 -11.41
CA GLN A 50 -5.54 22.66 -11.35
C GLN A 50 -4.50 23.13 -12.40
N GLN A 51 -4.03 22.24 -13.27
CA GLN A 51 -3.00 22.52 -14.28
C GLN A 51 -1.65 23.00 -13.72
N ILE A 52 -1.39 22.76 -12.43
CA ILE A 52 -0.09 23.03 -11.79
C ILE A 52 0.94 22.04 -12.32
N LEU A 53 0.54 20.77 -12.47
CA LEU A 53 1.33 19.71 -13.07
C LEU A 53 0.69 19.24 -14.39
N LYS A 54 1.52 18.84 -15.35
CA LYS A 54 1.07 18.23 -16.62
C LYS A 54 1.70 16.86 -16.80
N LEU A 55 0.90 15.92 -17.31
CA LEU A 55 1.36 14.57 -17.66
C LEU A 55 2.23 14.61 -18.92
N LYS A 56 3.28 13.80 -18.95
CA LYS A 56 4.10 13.61 -20.14
C LYS A 56 3.29 12.83 -21.18
N PHE A 57 3.15 13.38 -22.38
CA PHE A 57 2.42 12.73 -23.46
C PHE A 57 3.27 11.66 -24.15
N VAL A 58 2.68 10.48 -24.35
CA VAL A 58 3.24 9.38 -25.14
C VAL A 58 2.31 9.17 -26.33
N THR A 59 2.83 9.28 -27.55
CA THR A 59 2.03 9.34 -28.78
C THR A 59 1.20 8.09 -29.07
N THR A 60 1.53 6.97 -28.45
CA THR A 60 0.82 5.70 -28.61
C THR A 60 -0.32 5.50 -27.61
N GLU A 61 -0.42 6.37 -26.59
CA GLU A 61 -1.41 6.25 -25.53
C GLU A 61 -2.65 7.10 -25.82
N ILE A 62 -3.83 6.54 -25.56
CA ILE A 62 -5.13 7.20 -25.77
C ILE A 62 -5.75 7.44 -24.38
N GLY A 63 -5.99 8.70 -24.03
CA GLY A 63 -6.54 9.07 -22.73
C GLY A 63 -8.05 8.81 -22.59
N SER A 64 -8.80 9.01 -23.66
CA SER A 64 -10.25 8.76 -23.70
C SER A 64 -10.65 8.16 -25.04
N SER A 65 -11.61 7.24 -25.02
CA SER A 65 -12.10 6.59 -26.25
C SER A 65 -12.95 7.51 -27.12
N THR A 66 -13.49 8.60 -26.56
CA THR A 66 -14.41 9.51 -27.26
C THR A 66 -13.96 10.97 -27.25
N MET A 67 -13.06 11.34 -26.34
CA MET A 67 -12.48 12.69 -26.31
C MET A 67 -11.08 12.64 -26.90
N PRO A 68 -10.84 13.35 -28.04
CA PRO A 68 -9.52 13.40 -28.65
C PRO A 68 -8.50 14.16 -27.79
#